data_AF-A0A6P0N8K9-F1
#
_entry.id   AF-A0A6P0N8K9-F1
#
_cell.length_a   1.000
_cell.length_b   1.000
_cell.length_c   1.000
_cell.angle_alpha   90.00
_cell.angle_beta   90.00
_cell.angle_gamma   90.00
#
_symmetry.space_group_name_H-M   'P 1'
#
loop_
_entity.id
_entity.type
_entity.pdbx_description
1 polymer ?
#
loop_
_entity_poly.entity_id
_entity_poly.type
_entity_poly.pdbx_seq_one_letter_code
_entity_poly.pdbx_strand_id
1 'polypeptide(L)'
;MVLSQKSQKNKNIESIYPLSPMQEGLLFHTLYDQDSGVYIEQMLLTFTDDNLNADALKQSWQQVVQRHGALRTLFVWEDLEESLHNIAANLASGK
;
A
#
# COMPACT_ATOMS: atom_id res chain seq x y z
N MET A 1 -9.88 6.50 -24.20
CA MET A 1 -10.02 7.94 -23.90
C MET A 1 -9.57 8.11 -22.47
N VAL A 2 -8.30 8.46 -22.25
CA VAL A 2 -7.71 8.52 -20.89
C VAL A 2 -8.18 9.82 -20.25
N LEU A 3 -8.88 9.72 -19.12
CA LEU A 3 -9.39 10.86 -18.38
C LEU A 3 -8.22 11.72 -17.89
N SER A 4 -8.05 12.87 -18.55
CA SER A 4 -7.24 13.98 -18.09
C SER A 4 -7.94 14.63 -16.89
N GLN A 5 -7.67 14.13 -15.69
CA GLN A 5 -7.97 14.84 -14.46
C GLN A 5 -6.66 15.35 -13.84
N LYS A 6 -6.48 16.68 -13.98
CA LYS A 6 -5.61 17.58 -13.21
C LYS A 6 -4.40 16.92 -12.53
N SER A 7 -3.27 16.99 -13.23
CA SER A 7 -1.92 16.82 -12.68
C SER A 7 -1.68 17.83 -11.54
N GLN A 8 -2.07 17.46 -10.33
CA GLN A 8 -1.36 17.92 -9.15
C GLN A 8 -0.04 17.14 -9.18
N LYS A 9 1.08 17.84 -9.37
CA LYS A 9 2.45 17.27 -9.34
C LYS A 9 2.72 16.63 -7.97
N ASN A 10 2.13 15.49 -7.71
CA ASN A 10 2.50 14.64 -6.59
C ASN A 10 3.79 13.93 -7.01
N LYS A 11 4.93 14.53 -6.64
CA LYS A 11 6.27 13.96 -6.88
C LYS A 11 6.47 12.56 -6.28
N ASN A 12 5.50 12.08 -5.51
CA ASN A 12 5.55 10.82 -4.79
C ASN A 12 4.62 9.74 -5.37
N ILE A 13 4.10 9.89 -6.59
CA ILE A 13 3.37 8.81 -7.28
C ILE A 13 4.29 8.19 -8.33
N GLU A 14 4.53 6.89 -8.22
CA GLU A 14 5.28 6.09 -9.19
C GLU A 14 4.39 5.67 -10.36
N SER A 15 3.18 5.16 -10.07
CA SER A 15 2.24 4.68 -11.08
C SER A 15 0.79 4.62 -10.56
N ILE A 16 -0.16 4.60 -11.50
CA ILE A 16 -1.60 4.55 -11.25
C ILE A 16 -2.21 3.53 -12.20
N TYR A 17 -3.03 2.61 -11.67
CA TYR A 17 -3.72 1.58 -12.43
C TYR A 17 -5.16 1.40 -11.95
N PRO A 18 -6.08 0.95 -12.81
CA PRO A 18 -7.39 0.47 -12.35
C PRO A 18 -7.24 -0.78 -11.48
N LEU A 19 -8.18 -1.00 -10.57
CA LEU A 19 -8.22 -2.24 -9.79
C LEU A 19 -8.54 -3.43 -10.69
N SER A 20 -7.95 -4.58 -10.39
CA SER A 20 -8.45 -5.84 -10.93
C SER A 20 -9.80 -6.21 -10.29
N PRO A 21 -10.64 -7.03 -10.96
CA PRO A 21 -11.93 -7.46 -10.38
C PRO A 21 -11.80 -8.10 -8.99
N MET A 22 -10.68 -8.79 -8.73
CA MET A 22 -10.40 -9.35 -7.40
C MET A 22 -10.17 -8.25 -6.36
N GLN A 23 -9.37 -7.23 -6.70
CA GLN A 23 -9.11 -6.11 -5.81
C GLN A 23 -10.39 -5.31 -5.54
N GLU A 24 -11.27 -5.16 -6.53
CA GLU A 24 -12.59 -4.52 -6.34
C GLU A 24 -13.45 -5.29 -5.34
N GLY A 25 -13.51 -6.62 -5.45
CA GLY A 25 -14.23 -7.47 -4.50
C GLY A 25 -13.68 -7.35 -3.08
N LEU A 26 -12.35 -7.39 -2.92
CA LEU A 26 -11.69 -7.20 -1.63
C LEU A 26 -11.99 -5.83 -1.00
N LEU A 27 -11.92 -4.77 -1.81
CA LEU A 27 -12.22 -3.42 -1.37
C LEU A 27 -13.68 -3.29 -0.93
N PHE A 28 -14.62 -3.81 -1.72
CA PHE A 28 -16.05 -3.80 -1.38
C PHE A 28 -16.32 -4.47 -0.03
N HIS A 29 -15.79 -5.68 0.19
CA HIS A 29 -16.00 -6.40 1.45
C HIS A 29 -15.37 -5.67 2.64
N THR A 30 -14.18 -5.09 2.46
CA THR A 30 -13.50 -4.31 3.51
C THR A 30 -14.31 -3.06 3.88
N LEU A 31 -14.96 -2.40 2.93
CA LEU A 31 -15.79 -1.22 3.19
C LEU A 31 -17.16 -1.56 3.79
N TYR A 32 -17.72 -2.72 3.42
CA TYR A 32 -19.01 -3.19 3.90
C TYR A 32 -18.95 -3.67 5.35
N ASP A 33 -17.84 -4.31 5.75
CA ASP A 33 -17.61 -4.81 7.11
C ASP A 33 -16.19 -4.45 7.59
N GLN A 34 -16.05 -3.18 7.97
CA GLN A 34 -14.76 -2.52 8.27
C GLN A 34 -14.02 -3.16 9.46
N ASP A 35 -14.75 -3.79 10.38
CA ASP A 35 -14.17 -4.38 11.59
C ASP A 35 -13.92 -5.89 11.45
N SER A 36 -14.28 -6.51 10.32
CA SER A 36 -14.16 -7.96 10.13
C SER A 36 -12.72 -8.48 10.21
N GLY A 37 -11.76 -7.69 9.72
CA GLY A 37 -10.35 -8.06 9.65
C GLY A 37 -10.04 -9.29 8.79
N VAL A 38 -11.00 -9.80 8.01
CA VAL A 38 -10.91 -11.10 7.29
C VAL A 38 -9.78 -11.13 6.25
N TYR A 39 -9.37 -9.97 5.74
CA TYR A 39 -8.26 -9.84 4.77
C TYR A 39 -6.95 -9.33 5.39
N ILE A 40 -6.84 -9.35 6.72
CA ILE A 40 -5.61 -8.99 7.44
C ILE A 40 -4.81 -10.26 7.72
N GLU A 41 -3.62 -10.33 7.13
CA GLU A 41 -2.65 -11.39 7.41
C GLU A 41 -1.57 -10.86 8.36
N GLN A 42 -1.26 -11.63 9.42
CA GLN A 42 -0.23 -11.28 10.41
C GLN A 42 0.84 -12.36 10.47
N MET A 43 2.11 -11.94 10.42
CA MET A 43 3.27 -12.81 10.60
C MET A 43 4.05 -12.34 11.82
N LEU A 44 4.29 -13.26 12.76
CA LEU A 44 5.14 -13.03 13.93
C LEU A 44 6.45 -13.78 13.77
N LEU A 45 7.56 -13.08 13.98
CA LEU A 45 8.91 -13.63 13.92
C LEU A 45 9.58 -13.44 15.27
N THR A 46 10.02 -14.54 15.88
CA THR A 46 10.78 -14.53 17.13
C THR A 46 12.27 -14.64 16.81
N PHE A 47 13.05 -13.64 17.21
CA PHE A 47 14.50 -13.68 17.15
C PHE A 47 15.04 -14.22 18.48
N THR A 48 15.89 -15.24 18.43
CA THR A 48 16.46 -15.89 19.63
C THR A 48 17.85 -15.41 19.98
N ASP A 49 18.43 -14.50 19.18
CA ASP A 49 19.73 -13.88 19.46
C ASP A 49 19.54 -12.58 20.23
N ASP A 50 20.23 -12.45 21.36
CA ASP A 50 20.20 -11.27 22.22
C ASP A 50 20.88 -10.05 21.55
N ASN A 51 21.62 -10.24 20.45
CA ASN A 51 22.36 -9.19 19.74
C ASN A 51 21.64 -8.68 18.48
N LEU A 52 20.31 -8.80 18.39
CA LEU A 52 19.56 -8.26 17.27
C LEU A 52 19.82 -6.75 17.12
N ASN A 53 20.44 -6.37 16.00
CA ASN A 53 20.61 -4.97 15.66
C ASN A 53 19.29 -4.40 15.08
N ALA A 54 18.50 -3.77 15.95
CA ALA A 54 17.21 -3.20 15.59
C ALA A 54 17.30 -2.11 14.51
N ASP A 55 18.36 -1.30 14.51
CA ASP A 55 18.56 -0.25 13.51
C ASP A 55 18.83 -0.84 12.12
N ALA A 56 19.67 -1.87 12.06
CA ALA A 56 19.93 -2.59 10.81
C ALA A 56 18.67 -3.28 10.28
N LEU A 57 17.86 -3.87 11.16
CA LEU A 57 16.57 -4.48 10.79
C LEU A 57 15.59 -3.42 10.24
N LYS A 58 15.51 -2.25 10.89
CA LYS A 58 14.67 -1.15 10.41
C LYS A 58 15.12 -0.65 9.04
N GLN A 59 16.42 -0.49 8.83
CA GLN A 59 16.98 -0.06 7.55
C GLN A 59 16.75 -1.08 6.44
N SER A 60 16.93 -2.38 6.74
CA SER A 60 16.67 -3.44 5.75
C SER A 60 15.18 -3.50 5.40
N TRP A 61 14.28 -3.33 6.38
CA TRP A 61 12.85 -3.27 6.14
C TRP A 61 12.46 -2.09 5.23
N GLN A 62 13.05 -0.90 5.44
CA GLN A 62 12.84 0.25 4.56
C GLN A 62 13.27 -0.05 3.12
N GLN A 63 14.37 -0.78 2.91
CA GLN A 63 14.82 -1.18 1.58
C GLN A 63 13.85 -2.18 0.92
N VAL A 64 13.30 -3.13 1.68
CA VAL A 64 12.27 -4.07 1.21
C VAL A 64 11.03 -3.31 0.74
N VAL A 65 10.50 -2.41 1.58
CA VAL A 65 9.34 -1.58 1.22
C VAL A 65 9.63 -0.73 -0.02
N GLN A 66 10.81 -0.11 -0.11
CA GLN A 66 11.18 0.69 -1.28
C GLN A 66 11.22 -0.14 -2.57
N ARG A 67 11.78 -1.35 -2.49
CA ARG A 67 11.92 -2.26 -3.63
C ARG A 67 10.58 -2.80 -4.13
N HIS A 68 9.62 -3.03 -3.25
CA HIS A 68 8.36 -3.72 -3.59
C HIS A 68 7.18 -2.74 -3.64
N GLY A 69 6.78 -2.35 -4.86
CA GLY A 69 5.65 -1.42 -5.08
C GLY A 69 4.32 -1.87 -4.44
N ALA A 70 4.10 -3.18 -4.29
CA ALA A 70 2.95 -3.73 -3.59
C ALA A 70 2.84 -3.24 -2.13
N LEU A 71 3.97 -3.04 -1.43
CA LEU A 71 4.02 -2.52 -0.06
C LEU A 71 3.86 -0.98 0.02
N ARG A 72 3.86 -0.31 -1.13
CA ARG A 72 3.68 1.15 -1.28
C ARG A 72 2.36 1.52 -1.98
N THR A 73 1.45 0.58 -1.99
CA THR A 73 0.12 0.66 -2.56
C THR A 73 -0.82 1.49 -1.72
N LEU A 74 -1.62 2.33 -2.37
CA LEU A 74 -2.83 2.91 -1.80
C LEU A 74 -4.01 2.68 -2.76
N PHE A 75 -5.19 2.42 -2.22
CA PHE A 75 -6.43 2.37 -2.98
C PHE A 75 -7.15 3.70 -2.86
N VAL A 76 -7.67 4.20 -3.99
CA VAL A 76 -8.48 5.42 -4.06
C VAL A 76 -9.76 5.08 -4.80
N TRP A 77 -10.89 5.30 -4.16
CA TRP A 77 -12.21 4.89 -4.70
C TRP A 77 -13.30 5.93 -4.50
N GLU A 78 -13.11 6.89 -3.60
CA GLU A 78 -14.09 7.96 -3.36
C GLU A 78 -14.14 8.93 -4.55
N ASP A 79 -15.35 9.28 -4.98
CA ASP A 79 -15.63 10.23 -6.08
C ASP A 79 -15.02 9.88 -7.45
N LEU A 80 -14.75 8.60 -7.71
CA LEU A 80 -14.23 8.12 -8.99
C LEU A 80 -15.25 7.22 -9.72
N GLU A 81 -15.28 7.31 -11.06
CA GLU A 81 -16.07 6.39 -11.91
C GLU A 81 -15.51 4.95 -11.88
N GLU A 82 -14.20 4.80 -11.65
CA GLU A 82 -13.50 3.53 -11.51
C GLU A 82 -12.51 3.62 -10.34
N SER A 83 -12.45 2.58 -9.50
CA SER A 83 -11.50 2.56 -8.39
C SER A 83 -10.07 2.41 -8.91
N LEU A 84 -9.12 3.12 -8.29
CA LEU A 84 -7.72 3.14 -8.70
C LEU A 84 -6.78 2.66 -7.59
N HIS A 85 -5.71 1.99 -7.99
CA HIS A 85 -4.57 1.65 -7.15
C HIS A 85 -3.40 2.54 -7.54
N ASN A 86 -2.89 3.29 -6.56
CA ASN A 86 -1.74 4.18 -6.70
C ASN A 86 -0.52 3.55 -6.02
N ILE A 87 0.60 3.50 -6.72
CA ILE A 87 1.89 3.12 -6.14
C ILE A 87 2.64 4.40 -5.79
N ALA A 88 2.92 4.61 -4.50
CA ALA A 88 3.63 5.79 -4.03
C ALA A 88 5.14 5.60 -4.13
N ALA A 89 5.89 6.47 -4.81
CA ALA A 89 7.34 6.34 -5.05
C ALA A 89 8.17 6.13 -3.77
N ASN A 90 7.77 6.71 -2.64
CA ASN A 90 8.23 6.40 -1.29
C ASN A 90 7.02 6.41 -0.34
N LEU A 91 7.06 5.64 0.76
CA LEU A 91 6.12 5.89 1.86
C LEU A 91 6.41 7.25 2.46
N ALA A 92 5.38 8.06 2.72
CA ALA A 92 5.56 9.27 3.51
C ALA A 92 6.17 8.87 4.87
N SER A 93 7.22 9.56 5.29
CA SER A 93 7.82 9.36 6.61
C SER A 93 6.70 9.51 7.65
N GLY A 94 6.25 8.39 8.22
CA GLY A 94 5.28 8.40 9.31
C GLY A 94 5.82 9.32 10.40
N LYS A 95 4.96 10.22 10.89
CA LYS A 95 5.24 10.90 12.16
C LYS A 95 5.25 9.89 13.29
#